data_AF-K6T0U7-F1
#
_entry.id   AF-K6T0U7-F1
#
_cell.length_a   1.000
_cell.length_b   1.000
_cell.length_c   1.000
_cell.angle_alpha   90.00
_cell.angle_beta   90.00
_cell.angle_gamma   90.00
#
_symmetry.space_group_name_H-M   'P 1'
#
loop_
_entity.id
_entity.type
_entity.pdbx_description
1 polymer ?
#
loop_
_entity_poly.entity_id
_entity_poly.type
_entity_poly.pdbx_seq_one_letter_code
_entity_poly.pdbx_strand_id
1 'polypeptide(L)'
;MRAIIVGSGAGGATAARELQSRGFEVLILEAGPPFKPFTRHISWAEPLRRFGLLGGEGTFKHLFPPLDIQRSSPELILVRGLATGGSTVLACGNLVRADRGLKEIGLDLTPEYDELEGELKPTTIPQKNWRPVTKEMFRSAKDLGLNPQPTHKVIDSSKCNNCGLCELGCVRGARWDSRKFLTEAVNKGATLQSRSPVEKVITENGRVTGVITRDSNKYNADVVVLAAGGVGSAQILKNSGLKAEDHLWVDIVLTLGGVLPDARQLEEPPMAWYTQHEDYILSPYPDILSHYFHKPWRKVPIQDRVGLMVKLADTEEGAVYSNGKVNKSLTSHDEERLDLAIRQAQEVMEGAGVSGPFIRGVPNGGHLGGTVPLKKDDVQNMRPSWLPEGLWVADLSLSPRSQGLPTILLTAALALRVARKIALENKL
;
A
#
# COMPACT_ATOMS: atom_id res chain seq x y z
N MET A 1 14.67 -9.14 25.98
CA MET A 1 14.86 -9.84 24.69
C MET A 1 15.05 -8.82 23.59
N ARG A 2 15.91 -9.11 22.62
CA ARG A 2 16.21 -8.25 21.46
C ARG A 2 15.36 -8.66 20.27
N ALA A 3 14.63 -7.71 19.70
CA ALA A 3 13.83 -7.91 18.50
C ALA A 3 14.35 -7.04 17.36
N ILE A 4 14.55 -7.63 16.18
CA ILE A 4 14.81 -6.88 14.95
C ILE A 4 13.55 -6.84 14.10
N ILE A 5 13.12 -5.65 13.72
CA ILE A 5 12.03 -5.42 12.77
C ILE A 5 12.62 -4.99 11.44
N VAL A 6 12.33 -5.74 10.38
CA VAL A 6 12.85 -5.48 9.03
C VAL A 6 11.78 -4.78 8.20
N GLY A 7 11.96 -3.49 7.95
CA GLY A 7 10.99 -2.62 7.27
C GLY A 7 10.19 -1.76 8.24
N SER A 8 9.89 -0.52 7.82
CA SER A 8 9.20 0.48 8.66
C SER A 8 7.82 0.91 8.12
N GLY A 9 7.22 0.07 7.27
CA GLY A 9 5.86 0.27 6.74
C GLY A 9 4.75 0.14 7.80
N ALA A 10 3.51 -0.03 7.35
CA ALA A 10 2.35 -0.21 8.25
C ALA A 10 2.58 -1.36 9.25
N GLY A 11 3.04 -2.51 8.76
CA GLY A 11 3.30 -3.68 9.59
C GLY A 11 4.47 -3.47 10.55
N GLY A 12 5.62 -3.06 10.02
CA GLY A 12 6.84 -2.89 10.80
C GLY A 12 6.74 -1.83 11.90
N ALA A 13 6.17 -0.66 11.59
CA ALA A 13 5.97 0.39 12.60
C ALA A 13 5.00 -0.05 13.71
N THR A 14 3.95 -0.78 13.36
CA THR A 14 2.98 -1.32 14.34
C THR A 14 3.63 -2.37 15.23
N ALA A 15 4.34 -3.33 14.64
CA ALA A 15 5.05 -4.38 15.39
C ALA A 15 6.14 -3.80 16.30
N ALA A 16 6.93 -2.84 15.79
CA ALA A 16 7.97 -2.18 16.57
C ALA A 16 7.40 -1.46 17.79
N ARG A 17 6.32 -0.69 17.59
CA ARG A 17 5.65 0.03 18.67
C ARG A 17 5.10 -0.91 19.73
N GLU A 18 4.43 -1.99 19.32
CA GLU A 18 3.83 -2.95 20.24
C GLU A 18 4.89 -3.71 21.04
N LEU A 19 5.93 -4.23 20.38
CA LEU A 19 7.01 -4.99 21.04
C LEU A 19 7.83 -4.10 21.98
N GLN A 20 8.18 -2.88 21.56
CA GLN A 20 8.90 -1.93 22.42
C GLN A 20 8.08 -1.61 23.68
N SER A 21 6.76 -1.42 23.53
CA SER A 21 5.85 -1.17 24.66
C SER A 21 5.74 -2.34 25.64
N ARG A 22 6.16 -3.54 25.22
CA ARG A 22 6.13 -4.78 26.00
C ARG A 22 7.50 -5.17 26.55
N GLY A 23 8.49 -4.28 26.50
CA GLY A 23 9.80 -4.47 27.12
C GLY A 23 10.84 -5.18 26.23
N PHE A 24 10.57 -5.34 24.93
CA PHE A 24 11.60 -5.77 23.99
C PHE A 24 12.56 -4.60 23.70
N GLU A 25 13.83 -4.92 23.52
CA GLU A 25 14.81 -4.00 22.95
C GLU A 25 14.68 -4.08 21.42
N VAL A 26 14.05 -3.06 20.80
CA VAL A 26 13.70 -3.10 19.39
C VAL A 26 14.71 -2.32 18.54
N LEU A 27 15.27 -3.00 17.52
CA LEU A 27 16.00 -2.40 16.42
C LEU A 27 15.17 -2.49 15.13
N ILE A 28 14.96 -1.36 14.47
CA ILE A 28 14.20 -1.24 13.22
C ILE A 28 15.18 -0.96 12.09
N LEU A 29 15.22 -1.84 11.09
CA LEU A 29 16.07 -1.71 9.91
C LEU A 29 15.22 -1.37 8.69
N GLU A 30 15.37 -0.15 8.18
CA GLU A 30 14.69 0.32 6.98
C GLU A 30 15.67 0.41 5.81
N ALA A 31 15.33 -0.24 4.68
CA ALA A 31 16.17 -0.25 3.50
C ALA A 31 16.29 1.13 2.83
N GLY A 32 15.20 1.92 2.86
CA GLY A 32 15.14 3.25 2.29
C GLY A 32 15.71 4.36 3.19
N PRO A 33 15.84 5.59 2.65
CA PRO A 33 16.22 6.76 3.43
C PRO A 33 15.05 7.27 4.31
N PRO A 34 15.30 8.24 5.21
CA PRO A 34 14.23 9.00 5.84
C PRO A 34 13.34 9.67 4.79
N PHE A 35 12.01 9.51 4.92
CA PHE A 35 11.05 10.04 3.97
C PHE A 35 10.99 11.57 4.02
N LYS A 36 11.00 12.19 2.84
CA LYS A 36 10.75 13.63 2.67
C LYS A 36 9.59 13.80 1.67
N PRO A 37 8.49 14.47 2.05
CA PRO A 37 7.39 14.77 1.14
C PRO A 37 7.87 15.53 -0.10
N PHE A 38 7.22 15.31 -1.25
CA PHE A 38 7.49 16.10 -2.44
C PHE A 38 6.91 17.51 -2.27
N THR A 39 7.76 18.54 -2.32
CA THR A 39 7.36 19.93 -2.09
C THR A 39 7.29 20.78 -3.38
N ARG A 40 7.63 20.23 -4.55
CA ARG A 40 7.69 21.00 -5.81
C ARG A 40 6.30 21.22 -6.42
N HIS A 41 6.08 22.42 -6.96
CA HIS A 41 4.87 22.76 -7.71
C HIS A 41 4.80 21.96 -9.02
N ILE A 42 3.79 21.08 -9.09
CA ILE A 42 3.42 20.24 -10.24
C ILE A 42 3.24 21.05 -11.54
N SER A 43 2.80 22.31 -11.42
CA SER A 43 2.54 23.23 -12.54
C SER A 43 3.78 23.69 -13.32
N TRP A 44 4.97 23.63 -12.75
CA TRP A 44 6.18 24.14 -13.42
C TRP A 44 6.64 23.26 -14.61
N ALA A 45 6.20 22.00 -14.66
CA ALA A 45 6.56 21.05 -15.73
C ALA A 45 5.60 21.06 -16.94
N GLU A 46 4.50 21.83 -16.90
CA GLU A 46 3.51 21.83 -17.99
C GLU A 46 4.05 22.28 -19.36
N PRO A 47 4.92 23.30 -19.46
CA PRO A 47 5.51 23.71 -20.73
C PRO A 47 6.36 22.57 -21.33
N LEU A 48 7.22 21.94 -20.52
CA LEU A 48 8.08 20.82 -20.92
C LEU A 48 7.25 19.58 -21.34
N ARG A 49 6.11 19.34 -20.67
CA ARG A 49 5.15 18.28 -21.03
C ARG A 49 4.56 18.49 -22.42
N ARG A 50 4.13 19.73 -22.74
CA ARG A 50 3.49 20.06 -24.02
C ARG A 50 4.41 19.77 -25.22
N PHE A 51 5.71 19.93 -25.03
CA PHE A 51 6.73 19.64 -26.04
C PHE A 51 7.29 18.20 -25.98
N GLY A 52 6.84 17.36 -25.03
CA GLY A 52 7.27 15.97 -24.92
C GLY A 52 8.68 15.76 -24.36
N LEU A 53 9.22 16.73 -23.63
CA LEU A 53 10.63 16.77 -23.18
C LEU A 53 10.86 16.13 -21.79
N LEU A 54 9.84 15.52 -21.18
CA LEU A 54 9.91 14.98 -19.81
C LEU A 54 10.43 13.53 -19.71
N GLY A 55 10.77 12.88 -20.83
CA GLY A 55 11.23 11.49 -20.83
C GLY A 55 10.13 10.46 -20.52
N GLY A 56 10.52 9.21 -20.28
CA GLY A 56 9.61 8.11 -19.91
C GLY A 56 9.61 7.79 -18.41
N GLU A 57 8.84 6.78 -18.00
CA GLU A 57 8.63 6.34 -16.61
C GLU A 57 9.94 6.15 -15.80
N GLY A 58 11.03 5.71 -16.45
CA GLY A 58 12.35 5.54 -15.82
C GLY A 58 12.95 6.83 -15.26
N THR A 59 12.55 8.00 -15.80
CA THR A 59 13.01 9.32 -15.35
C THR A 59 12.38 9.71 -14.01
N PHE A 60 11.17 9.20 -13.70
CA PHE A 60 10.42 9.58 -12.49
C PHE A 60 11.07 9.04 -11.20
N LYS A 61 11.77 7.90 -11.27
CA LYS A 61 12.54 7.33 -10.16
C LYS A 61 13.59 8.31 -9.61
N HIS A 62 14.19 9.11 -10.48
CA HIS A 62 15.17 10.13 -10.09
C HIS A 62 14.53 11.38 -9.49
N LEU A 63 13.26 11.65 -9.84
CA LEU A 63 12.49 12.81 -9.35
C LEU A 63 11.77 12.52 -8.04
N PHE A 64 11.44 11.26 -7.75
CA PHE A 64 10.79 10.84 -6.51
C PHE A 64 11.43 9.56 -5.92
N PRO A 65 12.61 9.68 -5.28
CA PRO A 65 13.39 8.54 -4.78
C PRO A 65 12.69 7.55 -3.84
N PRO A 66 11.69 7.94 -3.03
CA PRO A 66 10.95 6.98 -2.19
C PRO A 66 10.10 5.97 -2.97
N LEU A 67 9.87 6.19 -4.26
CA LEU A 67 9.03 5.35 -5.10
C LEU A 67 9.89 4.31 -5.83
N ASP A 68 9.81 3.05 -5.41
CA ASP A 68 10.40 1.94 -6.14
C ASP A 68 9.39 1.38 -7.14
N ILE A 69 9.80 1.30 -8.40
CA ILE A 69 8.98 0.84 -9.52
C ILE A 69 9.66 -0.33 -10.19
N GLN A 70 8.95 -1.45 -10.32
CA GLN A 70 9.43 -2.61 -11.05
C GLN A 70 8.38 -3.01 -12.09
N ARG A 71 8.79 -3.23 -13.34
CA ARG A 71 7.90 -3.80 -14.34
C ARG A 71 7.90 -5.32 -14.20
N SER A 72 6.73 -5.92 -14.05
CA SER A 72 6.54 -7.36 -13.78
C SER A 72 6.14 -8.14 -15.05
N SER A 73 5.30 -7.53 -15.88
CA SER A 73 4.96 -7.97 -17.24
C SER A 73 4.98 -6.77 -18.20
N PRO A 74 4.78 -6.93 -19.52
CA PRO A 74 4.66 -5.79 -20.43
C PRO A 74 3.57 -4.79 -20.02
N GLU A 75 2.48 -5.26 -19.40
CA GLU A 75 1.29 -4.48 -19.04
C GLU A 75 1.28 -4.02 -17.58
N LEU A 76 1.97 -4.73 -16.68
CA LEU A 76 1.85 -4.53 -15.23
C LEU A 76 3.12 -3.94 -14.60
N ILE A 77 2.92 -2.81 -13.91
CA ILE A 77 3.93 -2.13 -13.11
C ILE A 77 3.65 -2.32 -11.62
N LEU A 78 4.67 -2.68 -10.84
CA LEU A 78 4.59 -2.80 -9.39
C LEU A 78 5.23 -1.58 -8.74
N VAL A 79 4.56 -1.07 -7.70
CA VAL A 79 4.93 0.15 -7.01
C VAL A 79 5.00 -0.09 -5.51
N ARG A 80 6.11 0.30 -4.88
CA ARG A 80 6.25 0.25 -3.41
C ARG A 80 7.01 1.45 -2.87
N GLY A 81 6.71 1.83 -1.62
CA GLY A 81 7.47 2.85 -0.90
C GLY A 81 8.72 2.28 -0.25
N LEU A 82 9.89 2.81 -0.61
CA LEU A 82 11.18 2.46 -0.01
C LEU A 82 11.77 3.67 0.71
N ALA A 83 11.23 3.94 1.90
CA ALA A 83 11.65 5.01 2.81
C ALA A 83 11.07 4.75 4.20
N THR A 84 11.50 5.50 5.22
CA THR A 84 10.86 5.41 6.55
C THR A 84 9.34 5.65 6.44
N GLY A 85 8.54 4.67 6.85
CA GLY A 85 7.08 4.67 6.68
C GLY A 85 6.57 3.77 5.54
N GLY A 86 7.45 3.19 4.73
CA GLY A 86 7.12 2.29 3.62
C GLY A 86 6.09 2.87 2.66
N SER A 87 5.23 2.03 2.07
CA SER A 87 4.19 2.50 1.14
C SER A 87 3.13 3.43 1.76
N THR A 88 3.01 3.51 3.09
CA THR A 88 1.98 4.37 3.73
C THR A 88 2.21 5.85 3.49
N VAL A 89 3.48 6.26 3.29
CA VAL A 89 3.82 7.66 2.97
C VAL A 89 3.33 8.07 1.57
N LEU A 90 3.02 7.08 0.72
CA LEU A 90 2.56 7.23 -0.65
C LEU A 90 1.06 6.92 -0.83
N ALA A 91 0.31 6.73 0.27
CA ALA A 91 -1.08 6.29 0.20
C ALA A 91 -2.11 7.44 0.26
N CYS A 92 -3.36 7.17 -0.11
CA CYS A 92 -4.47 8.13 -0.02
C CYS A 92 -5.04 8.33 1.42
N GLY A 93 -4.41 7.74 2.44
CA GLY A 93 -4.83 7.84 3.84
C GLY A 93 -6.12 7.09 4.19
N ASN A 94 -6.58 6.21 3.29
CA ASN A 94 -7.76 5.37 3.51
C ASN A 94 -7.51 4.37 4.63
N LEU A 95 -8.52 4.19 5.48
CA LEU A 95 -8.55 3.18 6.51
C LEU A 95 -9.89 2.46 6.40
N VAL A 96 -9.88 1.29 5.78
CA VAL A 96 -11.05 0.42 5.61
C VAL A 96 -10.67 -1.01 6.00
N ARG A 97 -11.65 -1.79 6.46
CA ARG A 97 -11.46 -3.20 6.81
C ARG A 97 -11.41 -4.04 5.52
N ALA A 98 -10.41 -4.89 5.39
CA ALA A 98 -10.19 -5.75 4.24
C ALA A 98 -9.92 -7.18 4.74
N ASP A 99 -10.86 -8.08 4.47
CA ASP A 99 -10.92 -9.41 5.11
C ASP A 99 -11.05 -10.59 4.13
N ARG A 100 -10.82 -10.35 2.84
CA ARG A 100 -10.95 -11.40 1.81
C ARG A 100 -9.98 -12.54 2.12
N GLY A 101 -10.46 -13.78 2.16
CA GLY A 101 -9.67 -14.95 2.52
C GLY A 101 -9.38 -15.17 4.01
N LEU A 102 -9.58 -14.18 4.89
CA LEU A 102 -9.24 -14.34 6.32
C LEU A 102 -10.23 -15.24 7.05
N LYS A 103 -11.53 -15.04 6.79
CA LYS A 103 -12.59 -15.87 7.39
C LYS A 103 -12.50 -17.34 6.94
N GLU A 104 -12.06 -17.58 5.71
CA GLU A 104 -11.89 -18.92 5.14
C GLU A 104 -10.84 -19.74 5.90
N ILE A 105 -9.79 -19.08 6.41
CA ILE A 105 -8.77 -19.71 7.27
C ILE A 105 -9.12 -19.64 8.76
N GLY A 106 -10.24 -19.04 9.14
CA GLY A 106 -10.65 -18.86 10.54
C GLY A 106 -9.95 -17.73 11.28
N LEU A 107 -9.33 -16.78 10.57
CA LEU A 107 -8.69 -15.61 11.17
C LEU A 107 -9.71 -14.46 11.29
N ASP A 108 -10.04 -14.11 12.52
CA ASP A 108 -10.81 -12.90 12.85
C ASP A 108 -9.90 -11.82 13.44
N LEU A 109 -9.82 -10.68 12.76
CA LEU A 109 -9.07 -9.47 13.14
C LEU A 109 -9.97 -8.34 13.66
N THR A 110 -11.26 -8.59 13.87
CA THR A 110 -12.20 -7.59 14.40
C THR A 110 -11.65 -6.87 15.65
N PRO A 111 -11.06 -7.57 16.65
CA PRO A 111 -10.50 -6.89 17.82
C PRO A 111 -9.37 -5.88 17.49
N GLU A 112 -8.45 -6.24 16.59
CA GLU A 112 -7.36 -5.35 16.18
C GLU A 112 -7.87 -4.19 15.33
N TYR A 113 -8.88 -4.42 14.49
CA TYR A 113 -9.53 -3.35 13.76
C TYR A 113 -10.21 -2.36 14.67
N ASP A 114 -11.01 -2.84 15.63
CA ASP A 114 -11.71 -1.97 16.58
C ASP A 114 -10.71 -1.12 17.38
N GLU A 115 -9.59 -1.71 17.81
CA GLU A 115 -8.53 -1.01 18.53
C GLU A 115 -7.85 0.05 17.66
N LEU A 116 -7.40 -0.31 16.46
CA LEU A 116 -6.70 0.60 15.55
C LEU A 116 -7.62 1.72 15.06
N GLU A 117 -8.88 1.43 14.79
CA GLU A 117 -9.87 2.46 14.42
C GLU A 117 -10.22 3.36 15.61
N GLY A 118 -10.32 2.81 16.83
CA GLY A 118 -10.53 3.60 18.04
C GLY A 118 -9.36 4.55 18.34
N GLU A 119 -8.13 4.12 18.05
CA GLU A 119 -6.92 4.92 18.18
C GLU A 119 -6.81 5.97 17.07
N LEU A 120 -6.92 5.55 15.81
CA LEU A 120 -6.69 6.39 14.64
C LEU A 120 -7.87 7.31 14.31
N LYS A 121 -9.07 6.97 14.79
CA LYS A 121 -10.33 7.71 14.63
C LYS A 121 -10.57 8.12 13.18
N PRO A 122 -10.68 7.16 12.25
CA PRO A 122 -10.89 7.48 10.84
C PRO A 122 -12.21 8.24 10.68
N THR A 123 -12.21 9.25 9.81
CA THR A 123 -13.37 10.07 9.48
C THR A 123 -13.56 10.12 7.98
N THR A 124 -14.73 10.57 7.52
CA THR A 124 -15.00 10.80 6.10
C THR A 124 -14.74 12.26 5.76
N ILE A 125 -14.34 12.54 4.52
CA ILE A 125 -14.24 13.93 4.05
C ILE A 125 -15.67 14.46 3.89
N PRO A 126 -16.03 15.57 4.55
CA PRO A 126 -17.38 16.13 4.41
C PRO A 126 -17.70 16.43 2.95
N GLN A 127 -18.90 16.06 2.48
CA GLN A 127 -19.27 16.27 1.07
C GLN A 127 -19.15 17.73 0.63
N LYS A 128 -19.33 18.71 1.52
CA LYS A 128 -19.10 20.13 1.19
C LYS A 128 -17.69 20.42 0.66
N ASN A 129 -16.71 19.60 1.01
CA ASN A 129 -15.32 19.71 0.55
C ASN A 129 -15.05 18.93 -0.75
N TRP A 130 -16.02 18.17 -1.27
CA TRP A 130 -15.89 17.48 -2.55
C TRP A 130 -16.14 18.46 -3.69
N ARG A 131 -15.36 18.30 -4.76
CA ARG A 131 -15.56 18.95 -6.06
C ARG A 131 -16.92 18.57 -6.63
N PRO A 132 -17.56 19.46 -7.41
CA PRO A 132 -18.85 19.18 -8.05
C PRO A 132 -18.87 17.86 -8.81
N VAL A 133 -17.86 17.61 -9.66
CA VAL A 133 -17.76 16.36 -10.44
C VAL A 133 -17.75 15.10 -9.57
N THR A 134 -17.10 15.14 -8.41
CA THR A 134 -17.01 14.00 -7.49
C THR A 134 -18.34 13.73 -6.80
N LYS A 135 -19.14 14.77 -6.53
CA LYS A 135 -20.52 14.65 -6.04
C LYS A 135 -21.44 14.08 -7.11
N GLU A 136 -21.32 14.55 -8.35
CA GLU A 136 -22.14 14.04 -9.45
C GLU A 136 -21.80 12.58 -9.78
N MET A 137 -20.51 12.18 -9.76
CA MET A 137 -20.16 10.77 -9.90
C MET A 137 -20.68 9.90 -8.74
N PHE A 138 -20.73 10.43 -7.51
CA PHE A 138 -21.38 9.73 -6.38
C PHE A 138 -22.88 9.53 -6.63
N ARG A 139 -23.58 10.54 -7.16
CA ARG A 139 -25.01 10.42 -7.51
C ARG A 139 -25.23 9.45 -8.67
N SER A 140 -24.45 9.58 -9.74
CA SER A 140 -24.47 8.69 -10.89
C SER A 140 -24.28 7.22 -10.48
N ALA A 141 -23.27 6.93 -9.65
CA ALA A 141 -23.07 5.58 -9.11
C ALA A 141 -24.24 5.08 -8.26
N LYS A 142 -24.92 5.97 -7.52
CA LYS A 142 -26.13 5.64 -6.77
C LYS A 142 -27.31 5.33 -7.71
N ASP A 143 -27.52 6.13 -8.74
CA ASP A 143 -28.61 5.97 -9.71
C ASP A 143 -28.44 4.69 -10.54
N LEU A 144 -27.20 4.28 -10.80
CA LEU A 144 -26.83 3.00 -11.40
C LEU A 144 -26.93 1.80 -10.43
N GLY A 145 -27.29 2.02 -9.16
CA GLY A 145 -27.42 0.95 -8.17
C GLY A 145 -26.10 0.37 -7.66
N LEU A 146 -24.98 1.07 -7.82
CA LEU A 146 -23.63 0.61 -7.43
C LEU A 146 -23.31 0.85 -5.94
N ASN A 147 -24.28 1.37 -5.17
CA ASN A 147 -24.20 1.56 -3.71
C ASN A 147 -22.92 2.27 -3.22
N PRO A 148 -22.61 3.49 -3.72
CA PRO A 148 -21.41 4.21 -3.30
C PRO A 148 -21.50 4.65 -1.83
N GLN A 149 -20.36 4.63 -1.14
CA GLN A 149 -20.24 5.09 0.25
C GLN A 149 -19.00 5.96 0.46
N PRO A 150 -19.05 6.97 1.35
CA PRO A 150 -17.88 7.78 1.69
C PRO A 150 -16.73 6.92 2.24
N THR A 151 -15.50 7.22 1.83
CA THR A 151 -14.33 6.47 2.29
C THR A 151 -13.83 7.00 3.63
N HIS A 152 -13.65 6.10 4.60
CA HIS A 152 -13.02 6.41 5.87
C HIS A 152 -11.52 6.64 5.69
N LYS A 153 -11.03 7.73 6.27
CA LYS A 153 -9.64 8.20 6.14
C LYS A 153 -9.12 8.73 7.47
N VAL A 154 -7.82 8.62 7.67
CA VAL A 154 -7.16 9.22 8.85
C VAL A 154 -6.47 10.50 8.42
N ILE A 155 -7.22 11.60 8.49
CA ILE A 155 -6.75 12.95 8.13
C ILE A 155 -7.16 13.94 9.23
N ASP A 156 -6.18 14.66 9.76
CA ASP A 156 -6.39 15.78 10.67
C ASP A 156 -6.94 16.99 9.89
N SER A 157 -8.25 17.23 10.02
CA SER A 157 -8.95 18.29 9.30
C SER A 157 -8.50 19.69 9.70
N SER A 158 -7.90 19.87 10.90
CA SER A 158 -7.35 21.16 11.32
C SER A 158 -6.07 21.54 10.57
N LYS A 159 -5.38 20.55 9.99
CA LYS A 159 -4.14 20.73 9.21
C LYS A 159 -4.34 20.53 7.71
N CYS A 160 -5.37 19.80 7.31
CA CYS A 160 -5.64 19.51 5.90
C CYS A 160 -6.21 20.73 5.18
N ASN A 161 -5.65 21.06 4.02
CA ASN A 161 -6.18 22.09 3.12
C ASN A 161 -6.74 21.52 1.82
N ASN A 162 -7.04 20.21 1.78
CA ASN A 162 -7.65 19.53 0.62
C ASN A 162 -6.82 19.62 -0.68
N CYS A 163 -5.49 19.69 -0.61
CA CYS A 163 -4.65 19.88 -1.80
C CYS A 163 -4.62 18.71 -2.80
N GLY A 164 -5.20 17.55 -2.45
CA GLY A 164 -5.28 16.35 -3.29
C GLY A 164 -3.97 15.60 -3.57
N LEU A 165 -2.82 16.11 -3.12
CA LEU A 165 -1.50 15.51 -3.37
C LEU A 165 -1.12 14.42 -2.35
N CYS A 166 -2.08 13.64 -1.85
CA CYS A 166 -1.84 12.70 -0.76
C CYS A 166 -0.70 11.72 -1.06
N GLU A 167 -0.65 11.16 -2.26
CA GLU A 167 0.30 10.10 -2.63
C GLU A 167 1.72 10.59 -2.92
N LEU A 168 1.91 11.90 -3.01
CA LEU A 168 3.24 12.53 -3.11
C LEU A 168 3.83 12.84 -1.72
N GLY A 169 3.11 12.46 -0.66
CA GLY A 169 3.46 12.74 0.73
C GLY A 169 2.74 13.98 1.26
N CYS A 170 2.11 13.85 2.42
CA CYS A 170 1.41 14.97 3.05
C CYS A 170 2.42 15.95 3.71
N VAL A 171 2.75 17.04 2.99
CA VAL A 171 3.65 18.10 3.47
C VAL A 171 3.19 18.71 4.80
N ARG A 172 1.88 18.79 5.04
CA ARG A 172 1.29 19.37 6.26
C ARG A 172 1.24 18.42 7.45
N GLY A 173 1.56 17.14 7.25
CA GLY A 173 1.42 16.11 8.29
C GLY A 173 -0.03 15.87 8.73
N ALA A 174 -1.01 16.24 7.90
CA ALA A 174 -2.44 16.07 8.19
C ALA A 174 -2.88 14.61 8.01
N ARG A 175 -2.48 13.98 6.91
CA ARG A 175 -2.75 12.56 6.61
C ARG A 175 -1.86 11.68 7.48
N TRP A 176 -2.44 10.68 8.13
CA TRP A 176 -1.67 9.66 8.82
C TRP A 176 -0.84 8.83 7.84
N ASP A 177 0.35 8.44 8.29
CA ASP A 177 1.17 7.39 7.73
C ASP A 177 1.93 6.71 8.89
N SER A 178 2.52 5.54 8.64
CA SER A 178 3.08 4.69 9.68
C SER A 178 4.29 5.31 10.40
N ARG A 179 4.81 6.45 9.91
CA ARG A 179 5.85 7.20 10.62
C ARG A 179 5.38 7.68 12.00
N LYS A 180 4.07 7.88 12.21
CA LYS A 180 3.55 8.23 13.55
C LYS A 180 3.82 7.11 14.56
N PHE A 181 3.46 5.88 14.23
CA PHE A 181 3.75 4.71 15.08
C PHE A 181 5.26 4.43 15.19
N LEU A 182 6.01 4.70 14.13
CA LEU A 182 7.47 4.60 14.15
C LEU A 182 8.08 5.59 15.15
N THR A 183 7.63 6.86 15.14
CA THR A 183 8.05 7.88 16.11
C THR A 183 7.66 7.48 17.53
N GLU A 184 6.47 6.93 17.74
CA GLU A 184 6.05 6.43 19.06
C GLU A 184 6.96 5.30 19.57
N ALA A 185 7.34 4.35 18.70
CA ALA A 185 8.29 3.29 19.06
C ALA A 185 9.64 3.87 19.46
N VAL A 186 10.19 4.81 18.68
CA VAL A 186 11.47 5.47 18.97
C VAL A 186 11.42 6.28 20.26
N ASN A 187 10.34 7.02 20.50
CA ASN A 187 10.14 7.77 21.73
C ASN A 187 10.08 6.86 22.98
N LYS A 188 9.72 5.58 22.80
CA LYS A 188 9.73 4.55 23.85
C LYS A 188 11.06 3.80 23.96
N GLY A 189 12.08 4.17 23.18
CA GLY A 189 13.43 3.61 23.24
C GLY A 189 13.83 2.68 22.10
N ALA A 190 12.96 2.44 21.10
CA ALA A 190 13.37 1.67 19.93
C ALA A 190 14.43 2.42 19.11
N THR A 191 15.38 1.69 18.53
CA THR A 191 16.40 2.28 17.63
C THR A 191 15.96 2.12 16.18
N LEU A 192 15.96 3.21 15.42
CA LEU A 192 15.70 3.19 13.97
C LEU A 192 16.98 3.43 13.18
N GLN A 193 17.30 2.50 12.27
CA GLN A 193 18.36 2.66 11.28
C GLN A 193 17.77 2.63 9.87
N SER A 194 17.88 3.75 9.17
CA SER A 194 17.55 3.87 7.74
C SER A 194 18.76 3.53 6.87
N ARG A 195 18.53 3.22 5.59
CA ARG A 195 19.57 2.80 4.63
C ARG A 195 20.26 1.49 5.02
N SER A 196 19.54 0.61 5.72
CA SER A 196 20.02 -0.69 6.20
C SER A 196 19.26 -1.82 5.49
N PRO A 197 19.48 -2.05 4.18
CA PRO A 197 18.77 -3.10 3.46
C PRO A 197 19.22 -4.48 3.97
N VAL A 198 18.31 -5.19 4.63
CA VAL A 198 18.52 -6.58 5.05
C VAL A 198 18.55 -7.49 3.83
N GLU A 199 19.55 -8.38 3.77
CA GLU A 199 19.72 -9.34 2.67
C GLU A 199 19.17 -10.72 3.04
N LYS A 200 19.48 -11.21 4.24
CA LYS A 200 19.09 -12.53 4.73
C LYS A 200 18.98 -12.57 6.26
N VAL A 201 18.21 -13.54 6.77
CA VAL A 201 18.20 -13.90 8.18
C VAL A 201 19.31 -14.92 8.47
N ILE A 202 19.74 -14.99 9.73
CA ILE A 202 20.73 -15.96 10.21
C ILE A 202 20.00 -16.97 11.08
N THR A 203 20.24 -18.25 10.83
CA THR A 203 19.62 -19.35 11.58
C THR A 203 20.66 -20.34 12.05
N GLU A 204 20.53 -20.80 13.29
CA GLU A 204 21.36 -21.85 13.89
C GLU A 204 20.45 -22.87 14.57
N ASN A 205 20.61 -24.16 14.26
CA ASN A 205 19.81 -25.25 14.83
C ASN A 205 18.28 -25.02 14.76
N GLY A 206 17.79 -24.48 13.64
CA GLY A 206 16.37 -24.22 13.43
C GLY A 206 15.80 -22.99 14.14
N ARG A 207 16.64 -22.16 14.78
CA ARG A 207 16.25 -20.90 15.44
C ARG A 207 16.95 -19.72 14.78
N VAL A 208 16.27 -18.57 14.71
CA VAL A 208 16.87 -17.33 14.24
C VAL A 208 17.88 -16.79 15.27
N THR A 209 19.00 -16.24 14.80
CA THR A 209 20.00 -15.60 15.67
C THR A 209 20.30 -14.16 15.26
N GLY A 210 19.70 -13.68 14.16
CA GLY A 210 19.91 -12.33 13.68
C GLY A 210 19.65 -12.14 12.19
N VAL A 211 20.20 -11.07 11.64
CA VAL A 211 20.13 -10.73 10.21
C VAL A 211 21.47 -10.23 9.68
N ILE A 212 21.66 -10.32 8.36
CA ILE A 212 22.77 -9.71 7.62
C ILE A 212 22.21 -8.69 6.64
N THR A 213 22.77 -7.48 6.62
CA THR A 213 22.47 -6.43 5.64
C THR A 213 23.36 -6.57 4.40
N ARG A 214 22.97 -5.94 3.28
CA ARG A 214 23.70 -6.04 2.00
C ARG A 214 25.13 -5.49 2.03
N ASP A 215 25.43 -4.64 3.01
CA ASP A 215 26.77 -4.13 3.32
C ASP A 215 27.54 -5.05 4.28
N SER A 216 27.07 -6.28 4.48
CA SER A 216 27.67 -7.33 5.31
C SER A 216 27.69 -7.05 6.82
N ASN A 217 26.95 -6.05 7.32
CA ASN A 217 26.78 -5.88 8.76
C ASN A 217 25.89 -6.98 9.35
N LYS A 218 26.31 -7.55 10.48
CA LYS A 218 25.59 -8.59 11.23
C LYS A 218 24.93 -7.98 12.47
N TYR A 219 23.64 -8.23 12.65
CA TYR A 219 22.88 -7.81 13.81
C TYR A 219 22.28 -9.03 14.49
N ASN A 220 22.60 -9.25 15.77
CA ASN A 220 22.09 -10.39 16.54
C ASN A 220 20.72 -10.07 17.14
N ALA A 221 19.82 -11.05 17.16
CA ALA A 221 18.49 -10.92 17.75
C ALA A 221 17.97 -12.25 18.27
N ASP A 222 17.08 -12.18 19.26
CA ASP A 222 16.35 -13.35 19.77
C ASP A 222 15.05 -13.54 18.96
N VAL A 223 14.52 -12.45 18.38
CA VAL A 223 13.34 -12.43 17.52
C VAL A 223 13.63 -11.58 16.28
N VAL A 224 13.23 -12.06 15.11
CA VAL A 224 13.25 -11.29 13.85
C VAL A 224 11.84 -11.24 13.28
N VAL A 225 11.36 -10.04 12.96
CA VAL A 225 10.06 -9.82 12.32
C VAL A 225 10.29 -9.22 10.94
N LEU A 226 9.97 -9.98 9.89
CA LEU A 226 9.98 -9.50 8.51
C LEU A 226 8.70 -8.70 8.25
N ALA A 227 8.86 -7.42 7.95
CA ALA A 227 7.79 -6.49 7.58
C ALA A 227 8.20 -5.65 6.36
N ALA A 228 8.93 -6.27 5.43
CA ALA A 228 9.51 -5.66 4.23
C ALA A 228 8.54 -5.65 3.03
N GLY A 229 7.27 -5.99 3.26
CA GLY A 229 6.22 -6.12 2.26
C GLY A 229 6.33 -7.44 1.49
N GLY A 230 5.27 -7.80 0.73
CA GLY A 230 5.17 -9.07 0.00
C GLY A 230 6.42 -9.45 -0.80
N VAL A 231 7.06 -8.46 -1.44
CA VAL A 231 8.29 -8.67 -2.22
C VAL A 231 9.54 -8.73 -1.34
N GLY A 232 9.71 -7.78 -0.42
CA GLY A 232 10.93 -7.70 0.39
C GLY A 232 11.07 -8.88 1.34
N SER A 233 9.98 -9.27 2.00
CA SER A 233 9.96 -10.40 2.94
C SER A 233 10.23 -11.72 2.21
N ALA A 234 9.61 -11.95 1.05
CA ALA A 234 9.89 -13.11 0.22
C ALA A 234 11.33 -13.17 -0.28
N GLN A 235 11.88 -12.03 -0.70
CA GLN A 235 13.27 -11.93 -1.16
C GLN A 235 14.24 -12.34 -0.05
N ILE A 236 14.06 -11.80 1.16
CA ILE A 236 14.91 -12.11 2.33
C ILE A 236 14.80 -13.59 2.67
N LEU A 237 13.60 -14.18 2.69
CA LEU A 237 13.41 -15.61 2.95
C LEU A 237 14.16 -16.47 1.92
N LYS A 238 13.99 -16.20 0.62
CA LYS A 238 14.66 -16.95 -0.45
C LYS A 238 16.20 -16.81 -0.39
N ASN A 239 16.73 -15.62 -0.07
CA ASN A 239 18.17 -15.42 0.15
C ASN A 239 18.71 -16.12 1.40
N SER A 240 17.83 -16.49 2.33
CA SER A 240 18.17 -17.23 3.55
C SER A 240 18.04 -18.75 3.36
N GLY A 241 17.74 -19.23 2.15
CA GLY A 241 17.45 -20.64 1.89
C GLY A 241 16.11 -21.12 2.45
N LEU A 242 15.21 -20.18 2.80
CA LEU A 242 13.87 -20.46 3.31
C LEU A 242 12.83 -20.36 2.19
N LYS A 243 11.70 -21.04 2.40
CA LYS A 243 10.57 -21.01 1.47
C LYS A 243 9.89 -19.62 1.48
N ALA A 244 9.45 -19.19 0.31
CA ALA A 244 8.33 -18.27 0.14
C ALA A 244 7.47 -18.82 -1.01
N GLU A 245 6.15 -18.76 -0.89
CA GLU A 245 5.22 -19.37 -1.84
C GLU A 245 5.10 -18.50 -3.10
N ASP A 246 4.95 -19.15 -4.27
CA ASP A 246 4.66 -18.48 -5.53
C ASP A 246 3.14 -18.20 -5.62
N HIS A 247 2.69 -17.39 -4.66
CA HIS A 247 1.31 -17.01 -4.38
C HIS A 247 1.19 -15.48 -4.23
N LEU A 248 2.08 -14.74 -4.90
CA LEU A 248 2.08 -13.28 -4.87
C LEU A 248 0.82 -12.74 -5.57
N TRP A 249 -0.02 -12.05 -4.81
CA TRP A 249 -1.07 -11.21 -5.33
C TRP A 249 -0.70 -9.74 -5.24
N VAL A 250 -1.31 -8.94 -6.13
CA VAL A 250 -1.14 -7.51 -6.20
C VAL A 250 -2.46 -6.81 -6.48
N ASP A 251 -2.93 -5.95 -5.56
CA ASP A 251 -4.16 -5.20 -5.82
C ASP A 251 -3.95 -4.27 -7.02
N ILE A 252 -4.52 -4.64 -8.18
CA ILE A 252 -4.34 -3.94 -9.45
C ILE A 252 -5.13 -2.65 -9.40
N VAL A 253 -4.46 -1.57 -9.74
CA VAL A 253 -5.01 -0.23 -9.86
C VAL A 253 -4.97 0.16 -11.33
N LEU A 254 -6.11 0.55 -11.86
CA LEU A 254 -6.22 1.16 -13.18
C LEU A 254 -7.18 2.34 -13.10
N THR A 255 -6.77 3.49 -13.60
CA THR A 255 -7.63 4.68 -13.63
C THR A 255 -8.19 4.88 -15.03
N LEU A 256 -9.51 4.91 -15.15
CA LEU A 256 -10.16 5.44 -16.34
C LEU A 256 -10.15 6.96 -16.24
N GLY A 257 -9.47 7.63 -17.17
CA GLY A 257 -9.52 9.08 -17.26
C GLY A 257 -10.52 9.56 -18.30
N GLY A 258 -11.13 10.71 -18.05
CA GLY A 258 -11.97 11.47 -18.96
C GLY A 258 -11.77 12.97 -18.77
N VAL A 259 -12.61 13.78 -19.41
CA VAL A 259 -12.48 15.24 -19.45
C VAL A 259 -13.80 15.91 -19.05
N LEU A 260 -13.69 16.87 -18.15
CA LEU A 260 -14.75 17.82 -17.84
C LEU A 260 -14.11 19.20 -17.58
N PRO A 261 -14.43 20.23 -18.38
CA PRO A 261 -13.84 21.56 -18.21
C PRO A 261 -13.97 22.09 -16.77
N ASP A 262 -12.88 22.59 -16.21
CA ASP A 262 -12.80 23.16 -14.85
C ASP A 262 -13.23 22.21 -13.70
N ALA A 263 -13.15 20.89 -13.92
CA ALA A 263 -13.48 19.89 -12.91
C ALA A 263 -12.63 20.03 -11.63
N ARG A 264 -11.34 20.31 -11.81
CA ARG A 264 -10.31 20.49 -10.77
C ARG A 264 -10.33 19.38 -9.73
N GLN A 265 -10.48 18.13 -10.18
CA GLN A 265 -10.59 16.95 -9.30
C GLN A 265 -9.34 16.72 -8.44
N LEU A 266 -8.18 17.20 -8.85
CA LEU A 266 -6.95 17.14 -8.04
C LEU A 266 -6.93 18.12 -6.87
N GLU A 267 -7.92 18.99 -6.74
CA GLU A 267 -8.04 19.96 -5.63
C GLU A 267 -9.02 19.48 -4.55
N GLU A 268 -9.02 18.18 -4.31
CA GLU A 268 -9.68 17.51 -3.19
C GLU A 268 -8.91 16.27 -2.78
N PRO A 269 -9.07 15.74 -1.54
CA PRO A 269 -8.49 14.46 -1.18
C PRO A 269 -8.99 13.34 -2.11
N PRO A 270 -8.08 12.56 -2.74
CA PRO A 270 -8.46 11.47 -3.63
C PRO A 270 -9.23 10.37 -2.89
N MET A 271 -9.96 9.52 -3.62
CA MET A 271 -10.77 8.44 -3.08
C MET A 271 -11.78 8.91 -2.02
N ALA A 272 -12.53 9.97 -2.31
CA ALA A 272 -13.53 10.55 -1.39
C ALA A 272 -14.67 9.58 -1.03
N TRP A 273 -15.00 8.68 -1.96
CA TRP A 273 -15.99 7.61 -1.81
C TRP A 273 -15.55 6.36 -2.57
N TYR A 274 -16.21 5.22 -2.36
CA TYR A 274 -16.01 4.04 -3.18
C TYR A 274 -17.30 3.24 -3.33
N THR A 275 -17.40 2.47 -4.41
CA THR A 275 -18.35 1.34 -4.54
C THR A 275 -17.63 0.05 -4.20
N GLN A 276 -18.35 -0.99 -3.78
CA GLN A 276 -17.75 -2.29 -3.52
C GLN A 276 -18.48 -3.38 -4.29
N HIS A 277 -17.71 -4.14 -5.05
CA HIS A 277 -18.13 -5.29 -5.82
C HIS A 277 -17.37 -6.53 -5.32
N GLU A 278 -17.62 -7.68 -5.94
CA GLU A 278 -17.00 -8.95 -5.56
C GLU A 278 -15.46 -8.91 -5.61
N ASP A 279 -14.89 -8.38 -6.71
CA ASP A 279 -13.44 -8.37 -6.94
C ASP A 279 -12.84 -6.97 -7.06
N TYR A 280 -13.64 -5.91 -7.05
CA TYR A 280 -13.10 -4.56 -7.24
C TYR A 280 -13.91 -3.49 -6.53
N ILE A 281 -13.28 -2.32 -6.42
CA ILE A 281 -13.91 -1.06 -6.06
C ILE A 281 -13.76 -0.05 -7.19
N LEU A 282 -14.73 0.86 -7.29
CA LEU A 282 -14.60 2.11 -8.04
C LEU A 282 -14.39 3.25 -7.06
N SER A 283 -13.50 4.21 -7.36
CA SER A 283 -13.26 5.35 -6.48
C SER A 283 -12.68 6.55 -7.23
N PRO A 284 -13.11 7.80 -6.94
CA PRO A 284 -12.68 8.99 -7.67
C PRO A 284 -11.20 9.23 -7.40
N TYR A 285 -10.40 9.21 -8.45
CA TYR A 285 -8.95 9.24 -8.35
C TYR A 285 -8.36 9.66 -9.69
N PRO A 286 -7.84 10.89 -9.79
CA PRO A 286 -7.12 11.34 -10.98
C PRO A 286 -5.65 10.90 -10.91
N ASP A 287 -5.27 9.94 -11.75
CA ASP A 287 -3.88 9.47 -11.85
C ASP A 287 -2.96 10.56 -12.42
N ILE A 288 -2.06 11.07 -11.56
CA ILE A 288 -1.07 12.09 -11.91
C ILE A 288 0.02 11.53 -12.81
N LEU A 289 0.41 10.26 -12.68
CA LEU A 289 1.51 9.70 -13.46
C LEU A 289 1.12 9.59 -14.94
N SER A 290 -0.07 9.08 -15.25
CA SER A 290 -0.56 9.09 -16.64
C SER A 290 -0.61 10.50 -17.22
N HIS A 291 -0.89 11.53 -16.41
CA HIS A 291 -0.93 12.90 -16.89
C HIS A 291 0.35 13.32 -17.63
N TYR A 292 1.50 12.95 -17.07
CA TYR A 292 2.80 13.37 -17.55
C TYR A 292 3.31 12.50 -18.69
N PHE A 293 2.99 11.20 -18.67
CA PHE A 293 3.64 10.22 -19.54
C PHE A 293 2.74 9.70 -20.67
N HIS A 294 1.42 9.77 -20.52
CA HIS A 294 0.50 9.21 -21.50
C HIS A 294 0.14 10.22 -22.60
N LYS A 295 0.43 9.87 -23.86
CA LYS A 295 0.28 10.78 -25.03
C LYS A 295 -1.11 11.45 -25.16
N PRO A 296 -2.24 10.74 -24.96
CA PRO A 296 -3.58 11.34 -24.96
C PRO A 296 -3.76 12.57 -24.07
N TRP A 297 -3.04 12.67 -22.95
CA TRP A 297 -3.19 13.78 -22.01
C TRP A 297 -2.37 15.02 -22.36
N ARG A 298 -1.53 14.99 -23.40
CA ARG A 298 -0.65 16.11 -23.76
C ARG A 298 -1.38 17.43 -24.03
N LYS A 299 -2.62 17.35 -24.51
CA LYS A 299 -3.46 18.52 -24.86
C LYS A 299 -4.58 18.80 -23.85
N VAL A 300 -4.70 17.98 -22.80
CA VAL A 300 -5.71 18.16 -21.76
C VAL A 300 -5.02 18.79 -20.55
N PRO A 301 -5.44 19.98 -20.09
CA PRO A 301 -4.86 20.59 -18.90
C PRO A 301 -5.27 19.81 -17.65
N ILE A 302 -4.46 19.88 -16.59
CA ILE A 302 -4.69 19.08 -15.39
C ILE A 302 -6.00 19.42 -14.68
N GLN A 303 -6.44 20.67 -14.76
CA GLN A 303 -7.70 21.14 -14.19
C GLN A 303 -8.94 20.52 -14.84
N ASP A 304 -8.84 20.02 -16.07
CA ASP A 304 -9.98 19.44 -16.79
C ASP A 304 -10.02 17.91 -16.67
N ARG A 305 -9.00 17.31 -16.03
CA ARG A 305 -8.91 15.87 -15.89
C ARG A 305 -9.83 15.36 -14.81
N VAL A 306 -10.54 14.30 -15.15
CA VAL A 306 -11.33 13.49 -14.22
C VAL A 306 -10.84 12.06 -14.31
N GLY A 307 -10.72 11.39 -13.18
CA GLY A 307 -10.37 9.98 -13.09
C GLY A 307 -11.28 9.23 -12.14
N LEU A 308 -11.63 8.02 -12.55
CA LEU A 308 -12.28 7.03 -11.72
C LEU A 308 -11.43 5.76 -11.74
N MET A 309 -10.88 5.42 -10.57
CA MET A 309 -10.02 4.27 -10.38
C MET A 309 -10.85 3.01 -10.19
N VAL A 310 -10.45 1.95 -10.89
CA VAL A 310 -10.70 0.57 -10.54
C VAL A 310 -9.54 0.09 -9.67
N LYS A 311 -9.86 -0.46 -8.49
CA LYS A 311 -8.91 -1.27 -7.73
C LYS A 311 -9.45 -2.69 -7.66
N LEU A 312 -8.76 -3.63 -8.28
CA LEU A 312 -9.11 -5.04 -8.42
C LEU A 312 -8.28 -5.88 -7.45
N ALA A 313 -8.95 -6.84 -6.81
CA ALA A 313 -8.38 -7.98 -6.13
C ALA A 313 -8.04 -9.05 -7.18
N ASP A 314 -6.78 -9.11 -7.58
CA ASP A 314 -6.31 -10.02 -8.62
C ASP A 314 -6.22 -11.48 -8.18
N THR A 315 -6.00 -12.33 -9.17
CA THR A 315 -5.70 -13.75 -8.98
C THR A 315 -4.33 -13.91 -8.31
N GLU A 316 -4.23 -14.76 -7.28
CA GLU A 316 -3.03 -14.97 -6.46
C GLU A 316 -1.91 -15.81 -7.15
N GLU A 317 -1.60 -15.49 -8.41
CA GLU A 317 -0.63 -16.20 -9.24
C GLU A 317 0.58 -15.32 -9.55
N GLY A 318 1.59 -15.35 -8.69
CA GLY A 318 2.83 -14.60 -8.90
C GLY A 318 4.00 -15.12 -8.07
N ALA A 319 5.21 -14.86 -8.53
CA ALA A 319 6.43 -15.31 -7.89
C ALA A 319 7.40 -14.14 -7.63
N VAL A 320 8.07 -14.19 -6.48
CA VAL A 320 9.19 -13.29 -6.15
C VAL A 320 10.48 -14.11 -6.20
N TYR A 321 11.48 -13.70 -6.96
CA TYR A 321 12.78 -14.38 -7.02
C TYR A 321 13.74 -13.86 -5.94
N SER A 322 14.81 -14.61 -5.65
CA SER A 322 15.85 -14.25 -4.67
C SER A 322 16.57 -12.92 -4.99
N ASN A 323 16.68 -12.59 -6.28
CA ASN A 323 17.21 -11.29 -6.71
C ASN A 323 16.20 -10.13 -6.59
N GLY A 324 14.98 -10.39 -6.12
CA GLY A 324 13.91 -9.40 -5.92
C GLY A 324 13.14 -9.05 -7.19
N LYS A 325 13.39 -9.73 -8.32
CA LYS A 325 12.53 -9.65 -9.50
C LYS A 325 11.20 -10.34 -9.23
N VAL A 326 10.13 -9.78 -9.75
CA VAL A 326 8.78 -10.37 -9.69
C VAL A 326 8.38 -10.89 -11.06
N ASN A 327 7.72 -12.05 -11.08
CA ASN A 327 6.96 -12.54 -12.22
C ASN A 327 5.48 -12.58 -11.83
N LYS A 328 4.71 -11.66 -12.39
CA LYS A 328 3.27 -11.51 -12.19
C LYS A 328 2.69 -10.81 -13.40
N SER A 329 1.62 -11.37 -13.95
CA SER A 329 0.82 -10.80 -15.02
C SER A 329 -0.65 -10.76 -14.60
N LEU A 330 -1.46 -10.08 -15.42
CA LEU A 330 -2.91 -10.20 -15.34
C LEU A 330 -3.32 -11.56 -15.94
N THR A 331 -4.20 -12.28 -15.25
CA THR A 331 -4.84 -13.48 -15.81
C THR A 331 -6.01 -13.08 -16.70
N SER A 332 -6.55 -14.03 -17.49
CA SER A 332 -7.77 -13.78 -18.27
C SER A 332 -8.95 -13.39 -17.38
N HIS A 333 -9.03 -13.96 -16.17
CA HIS A 333 -10.02 -13.56 -15.19
C HIS A 333 -9.81 -12.10 -14.75
N ASP A 334 -8.58 -11.71 -14.42
CA ASP A 334 -8.28 -10.33 -14.03
C ASP A 334 -8.66 -9.32 -15.13
N GLU A 335 -8.34 -9.64 -16.39
CA GLU A 335 -8.68 -8.82 -17.56
C GLU A 335 -10.19 -8.68 -17.76
N GLU A 336 -10.95 -9.77 -17.69
CA GLU A 336 -12.41 -9.76 -17.81
C GLU A 336 -13.06 -8.88 -16.72
N ARG A 337 -12.56 -8.98 -15.48
CA ARG A 337 -13.07 -8.19 -14.35
C ARG A 337 -12.69 -6.72 -14.47
N LEU A 338 -11.47 -6.39 -14.91
CA LEU A 338 -11.08 -5.01 -15.21
C LEU A 338 -11.93 -4.42 -16.33
N ASP A 339 -12.20 -5.17 -17.39
CA ASP A 339 -13.03 -4.70 -18.49
C ASP A 339 -14.46 -4.39 -18.06
N LEU A 340 -15.04 -5.23 -17.21
CA LEU A 340 -16.35 -4.98 -16.60
C LEU A 340 -16.32 -3.71 -15.74
N ALA A 341 -15.35 -3.60 -14.84
CA ALA A 341 -15.21 -2.47 -13.94
C ALA A 341 -15.01 -1.15 -14.71
N ILE A 342 -14.28 -1.18 -15.83
CA ILE A 342 -14.05 0.00 -16.66
C ILE A 342 -15.30 0.44 -17.41
N ARG A 343 -16.13 -0.50 -17.89
CA ARG A 343 -17.44 -0.15 -18.47
C ARG A 343 -18.32 0.57 -17.45
N GLN A 344 -18.42 0.04 -16.23
CA GLN A 344 -19.16 0.69 -15.15
C GLN A 344 -18.57 2.05 -14.75
N ALA A 345 -17.24 2.15 -14.69
CA ALA A 345 -16.58 3.41 -14.41
C ALA A 345 -16.92 4.47 -15.47
N GLN A 346 -16.95 4.07 -16.75
CA GLN A 346 -17.34 4.97 -17.83
C GLN A 346 -18.80 5.43 -17.68
N GLU A 347 -19.75 4.53 -17.42
CA GLU A 347 -21.17 4.88 -17.20
C GLU A 347 -21.34 5.87 -16.05
N VAL A 348 -20.62 5.65 -14.93
CA VAL A 348 -20.61 6.58 -13.79
C VAL A 348 -20.11 7.96 -14.21
N MET A 349 -18.99 8.01 -14.94
CA MET A 349 -18.37 9.25 -15.40
C MET A 349 -19.26 10.00 -16.40
N GLU A 350 -19.87 9.31 -17.35
CA GLU A 350 -20.80 9.89 -18.34
C GLU A 350 -22.05 10.48 -17.66
N GLY A 351 -22.62 9.78 -16.68
CA GLY A 351 -23.74 10.30 -15.88
C GLY A 351 -23.38 11.53 -15.04
N ALA A 352 -22.09 11.79 -14.80
CA ALA A 352 -21.59 12.99 -14.15
C ALA A 352 -21.20 14.12 -15.14
N GLY A 353 -21.50 13.95 -16.44
CA GLY A 353 -21.18 14.91 -17.50
C GLY A 353 -19.74 14.86 -17.98
N VAL A 354 -18.96 13.87 -17.56
CA VAL A 354 -17.59 13.66 -18.05
C VAL A 354 -17.66 13.09 -19.47
N SER A 355 -16.82 13.62 -20.35
CA SER A 355 -16.77 13.22 -21.75
C SER A 355 -15.39 12.70 -22.15
N GLY A 356 -15.32 12.12 -23.34
CA GLY A 356 -14.09 11.57 -23.89
C GLY A 356 -13.04 12.64 -24.27
N PRO A 357 -11.80 12.21 -24.57
CA PRO A 357 -11.41 10.82 -24.75
C PRO A 357 -11.34 10.06 -23.42
N PHE A 358 -11.95 8.88 -23.38
CA PHE A 358 -11.80 7.94 -22.27
C PHE A 358 -10.52 7.16 -22.46
N ILE A 359 -9.63 7.22 -21.48
CA ILE A 359 -8.28 6.66 -21.58
C ILE A 359 -8.03 5.76 -20.38
N ARG A 360 -7.72 4.50 -20.66
CA ARG A 360 -7.24 3.55 -19.65
C ARG A 360 -5.82 3.93 -19.23
N GLY A 361 -5.62 4.11 -17.93
CA GLY A 361 -4.30 4.22 -17.34
C GLY A 361 -3.52 2.91 -17.42
N VAL A 362 -2.24 2.96 -17.08
CA VAL A 362 -1.39 1.76 -17.02
C VAL A 362 -1.75 0.95 -15.76
N PRO A 363 -2.07 -0.36 -15.88
CA PRO A 363 -2.25 -1.23 -14.73
C PRO A 363 -1.04 -1.17 -13.79
N ASN A 364 -1.28 -0.93 -12.51
CA ASN A 364 -0.22 -0.93 -11.52
C ASN A 364 -0.64 -1.59 -10.19
N GLY A 365 0.29 -2.28 -9.53
CA GLY A 365 0.07 -2.93 -8.23
C GLY A 365 0.69 -2.12 -7.09
N GLY A 366 -0.14 -1.59 -6.19
CA GLY A 366 0.30 -0.77 -5.05
C GLY A 366 0.29 -1.48 -3.69
N HIS A 367 -0.40 -2.62 -3.60
CA HIS A 367 -0.39 -3.51 -2.43
C HIS A 367 0.09 -4.88 -2.91
N LEU A 368 1.01 -5.50 -2.17
CA LEU A 368 1.66 -6.75 -2.57
C LEU A 368 1.71 -7.68 -1.37
N GLY A 369 1.22 -8.91 -1.52
CA GLY A 369 1.12 -9.87 -0.42
C GLY A 369 1.00 -11.32 -0.87
N GLY A 370 0.69 -12.22 0.07
CA GLY A 370 0.46 -13.64 -0.22
C GLY A 370 1.69 -14.51 -0.38
N THR A 371 2.90 -13.99 -0.19
CA THR A 371 4.14 -14.77 -0.37
C THR A 371 4.49 -15.68 0.81
N VAL A 372 3.79 -15.54 1.94
CA VAL A 372 3.91 -16.37 3.15
C VAL A 372 2.50 -16.57 3.73
N PRO A 373 1.54 -17.06 2.93
CA PRO A 373 0.12 -16.95 3.28
C PRO A 373 -0.18 -17.83 4.49
N LEU A 374 -0.93 -17.30 5.47
CA LEU A 374 -1.40 -18.09 6.60
C LEU A 374 -2.41 -19.12 6.12
N LYS A 375 -2.29 -20.33 6.66
CA LYS A 375 -3.28 -21.41 6.54
C LYS A 375 -4.04 -21.54 7.85
N LYS A 376 -5.13 -22.30 7.82
CA LYS A 376 -5.97 -22.55 9.00
C LYS A 376 -5.16 -22.99 10.23
N ASP A 377 -4.21 -23.89 10.03
CA ASP A 377 -3.36 -24.43 11.11
C ASP A 377 -2.35 -23.40 11.65
N ASP A 378 -2.05 -22.34 10.89
CA ASP A 378 -1.11 -21.30 11.30
C ASP A 378 -1.79 -20.20 12.15
N VAL A 379 -3.13 -20.06 12.08
CA VAL A 379 -3.88 -18.94 12.67
C VAL A 379 -3.69 -18.82 14.18
N GLN A 380 -3.66 -19.94 14.90
CA GLN A 380 -3.50 -19.94 16.35
C GLN A 380 -2.18 -19.28 16.78
N ASN A 381 -1.12 -19.55 16.02
CA ASN A 381 0.24 -19.10 16.30
C ASN A 381 0.61 -17.83 15.52
N MET A 382 -0.17 -17.46 14.50
CA MET A 382 0.12 -16.36 13.56
C MET A 382 1.47 -16.49 12.86
N ARG A 383 1.92 -17.73 12.65
CA ARG A 383 3.24 -18.06 12.10
C ARG A 383 3.20 -19.44 11.44
N PRO A 384 3.55 -19.55 10.16
CA PRO A 384 3.71 -20.86 9.54
C PRO A 384 4.75 -21.73 10.22
N SER A 385 4.41 -23.00 10.44
CA SER A 385 5.22 -23.96 11.22
C SER A 385 6.61 -24.24 10.64
N TRP A 386 6.79 -24.03 9.33
CA TRP A 386 8.06 -24.23 8.64
C TRP A 386 9.06 -23.07 8.84
N LEU A 387 8.62 -21.93 9.37
CA LEU A 387 9.55 -20.85 9.70
C LEU A 387 10.40 -21.26 10.90
N PRO A 388 11.72 -20.97 10.91
CA PRO A 388 12.57 -21.12 12.08
C PRO A 388 11.98 -20.48 13.35
N GLU A 389 12.31 -21.03 14.51
CA GLU A 389 11.91 -20.45 15.80
C GLU A 389 12.44 -19.02 15.92
N GLY A 390 11.61 -18.11 16.45
CA GLY A 390 11.95 -16.69 16.58
C GLY A 390 11.86 -15.88 15.27
N LEU A 391 11.60 -16.50 14.11
CA LEU A 391 11.35 -15.79 12.86
C LEU A 391 9.85 -15.62 12.58
N TRP A 392 9.43 -14.38 12.34
CA TRP A 392 8.05 -13.97 12.14
C TRP A 392 7.90 -13.11 10.88
N VAL A 393 6.67 -13.01 10.38
CA VAL A 393 6.29 -12.09 9.31
C VAL A 393 5.12 -11.26 9.82
N ALA A 394 5.12 -9.95 9.54
CA ALA A 394 4.12 -9.01 10.05
C ALA A 394 3.69 -8.01 8.96
N ASP A 395 3.48 -8.51 7.73
CA ASP A 395 2.99 -7.72 6.60
C ASP A 395 2.00 -8.53 5.75
N LEU A 396 1.61 -7.98 4.59
CA LEU A 396 0.63 -8.60 3.69
C LEU A 396 1.06 -9.94 3.10
N SER A 397 2.33 -10.35 3.24
CA SER A 397 2.76 -11.71 2.88
C SER A 397 1.89 -12.77 3.56
N LEU A 398 1.38 -12.47 4.78
CA LEU A 398 0.52 -13.37 5.55
C LEU A 398 -0.92 -13.49 5.02
N SER A 399 -1.41 -12.51 4.25
CA SER A 399 -2.80 -12.53 3.79
C SER A 399 -2.93 -13.46 2.58
N PRO A 400 -3.81 -14.48 2.64
CA PRO A 400 -3.88 -15.54 1.64
C PRO A 400 -4.54 -15.11 0.33
N ARG A 401 -5.26 -13.99 0.31
CA ARG A 401 -6.00 -13.52 -0.87
C ARG A 401 -5.72 -12.06 -1.14
N SER A 402 -5.84 -11.68 -2.41
CA SER A 402 -5.88 -10.29 -2.85
C SER A 402 -7.10 -9.59 -2.26
N GLN A 403 -7.02 -8.29 -1.97
CA GLN A 403 -8.05 -7.61 -1.17
C GLN A 403 -8.94 -6.68 -1.99
N GLY A 404 -8.42 -6.08 -3.06
CA GLY A 404 -9.16 -5.11 -3.87
C GLY A 404 -9.56 -3.85 -3.08
N LEU A 405 -8.95 -3.64 -1.92
CA LEU A 405 -9.27 -2.58 -0.97
C LEU A 405 -7.98 -1.94 -0.43
N PRO A 406 -8.04 -0.72 0.11
CA PRO A 406 -6.93 -0.19 0.91
C PRO A 406 -6.54 -1.12 2.07
N THR A 407 -5.28 -1.55 2.12
CA THR A 407 -4.80 -2.61 3.03
C THR A 407 -3.99 -2.12 4.23
N ILE A 408 -3.92 -0.80 4.46
CA ILE A 408 -3.16 -0.23 5.60
C ILE A 408 -3.67 -0.80 6.92
N LEU A 409 -5.00 -0.81 7.12
CA LEU A 409 -5.61 -1.30 8.35
C LEU A 409 -5.38 -2.81 8.53
N LEU A 410 -5.60 -3.61 7.48
CA LEU A 410 -5.27 -5.05 7.47
C LEU A 410 -3.82 -5.32 7.85
N THR A 411 -2.87 -4.59 7.23
CA THR A 411 -1.44 -4.78 7.49
C THR A 411 -1.09 -4.47 8.95
N ALA A 412 -1.64 -3.38 9.49
CA ALA A 412 -1.43 -3.00 10.88
C ALA A 412 -2.08 -4.00 11.86
N ALA A 413 -3.29 -4.49 11.54
CA ALA A 413 -4.00 -5.47 12.37
C ALA A 413 -3.26 -6.83 12.43
N LEU A 414 -2.81 -7.35 11.28
CA LEU A 414 -1.96 -8.54 11.22
C LEU A 414 -0.70 -8.36 12.07
N ALA A 415 -0.02 -7.23 11.92
CA ALA A 415 1.20 -6.95 12.67
C ALA A 415 0.98 -6.80 14.17
N LEU A 416 -0.14 -6.19 14.58
CA LEU A 416 -0.51 -6.06 15.99
C LEU A 416 -0.75 -7.44 16.61
N ARG A 417 -1.52 -8.29 15.94
CA ARG A 417 -1.76 -9.67 16.38
C ARG A 417 -0.46 -10.48 16.45
N VAL A 418 0.41 -10.40 15.43
CA VAL A 418 1.72 -11.06 15.41
C VAL A 418 2.61 -10.59 16.56
N ALA A 419 2.76 -9.28 16.76
CA ALA A 419 3.56 -8.72 17.86
C ALA A 419 3.08 -9.17 19.24
N ARG A 420 1.76 -9.30 19.42
CA ARG A 420 1.19 -9.83 20.66
C ARG A 420 1.48 -11.31 20.86
N LYS A 421 1.44 -12.11 19.80
CA LYS A 421 1.83 -13.53 19.86
C LYS A 421 3.30 -13.70 20.22
N ILE A 422 4.19 -12.93 19.59
CA ILE A 422 5.61 -12.86 19.97
C ILE A 422 5.76 -12.58 21.46
N ALA A 423 5.10 -11.52 21.96
CA ALA A 423 5.21 -11.16 23.37
C ALA A 423 4.63 -12.21 24.32
N LEU A 424 3.62 -12.98 23.91
CA LEU A 424 3.05 -14.06 24.73
C LEU A 424 3.98 -15.28 24.79
N GLU A 425 4.57 -15.70 23.68
CA GLU A 425 5.51 -16.84 23.64
C GLU A 425 6.81 -16.58 24.40
N ASN A 426 7.14 -15.31 24.62
CA ASN A 426 8.41 -14.86 25.18
C ASN A 426 8.24 -14.18 26.57
N LYS A 427 7.08 -14.35 27.20
CA LYS A 427 6.93 -14.07 28.64
C LYS A 427 7.59 -15.19 29.42
N LEU A 428 8.76 -14.89 29.99
CA LEU A 428 9.34 -15.65 31.11
C LEU A 428 8.61 -15.32 32.40
#